data_AF-A0A7H0VC75-F1
#
_entry.id   AF-A0A7H0VC75-F1
#
_cell.length_a   1.000
_cell.length_b   1.000
_cell.length_c   1.000
_cell.angle_alpha   90.00
_cell.angle_beta   90.00
_cell.angle_gamma   90.00
#
_symmetry.space_group_name_H-M   'P 1'
#
loop_
_entity.id
_entity.type
_entity.pdbx_description
1 polymer ?
#
loop_
_entity_poly.entity_id
_entity_poly.type
_entity_poly.pdbx_seq_one_letter_code
_entity_poly.pdbx_strand_id
1 'polypeptide(L)'
;MPYIWAMSPENPGLSGRFLLSIRHPLWIMIGLFLLAGFSVQAQVDSLQSLKSEIRRDSAERAALQVESDHKLSILKLEQQRQLQEQDLVELAKAEAAQRKLAWWISAMALLILVSVYSIYRSRKSAALRQKALLETKAEKLKLEEALLANQVEQSQLEQDLLEAEQAQNHERRLEFEAVLKQQQQASGILKDFVKDQIQELEPEEAEPLREIFLQMTQERFRNEHLERYQEELSKLDSEMAHRLQQRFIDLKQEEMELLVFILNDLSLSEIAEIYHLESASINKRRYRLRKKLALEKGADFKEFIEKSLNEE
;
A
#
# COMPACT_ATOMS: atom_id res chain seq x y z
N MET A 1 75.40 -33.76 7.26
CA MET A 1 76.66 -33.22 7.80
C MET A 1 77.08 -34.05 9.01
N PRO A 2 78.34 -34.48 9.10
CA PRO A 2 78.76 -35.65 9.88
C PRO A 2 79.79 -35.27 10.99
N TYR A 3 80.37 -36.31 11.62
CA TYR A 3 81.74 -36.37 12.19
C TYR A 3 81.90 -35.83 13.65
N ILE A 4 82.58 -36.48 14.61
CA ILE A 4 83.75 -37.39 14.58
C ILE A 4 83.79 -38.37 15.77
N TRP A 5 84.34 -39.56 15.50
CA TRP A 5 84.75 -40.70 16.35
C TRP A 5 86.29 -40.80 16.39
N ALA A 6 86.86 -41.64 17.28
CA ALA A 6 88.22 -42.26 17.30
C ALA A 6 89.12 -41.84 18.50
N MET A 7 89.37 -42.72 19.48
CA MET A 7 90.41 -43.81 19.59
C MET A 7 91.76 -43.29 20.15
N SER A 8 92.18 -43.63 21.38
CA SER A 8 92.87 -44.87 21.86
C SER A 8 94.42 -44.75 21.78
N PRO A 9 95.24 -45.66 22.35
CA PRO A 9 95.61 -45.79 23.77
C PRO A 9 97.15 -45.90 23.99
N GLU A 10 97.67 -45.77 25.22
CA GLU A 10 99.05 -46.24 25.53
C GLU A 10 99.21 -46.84 26.95
N ASN A 11 99.78 -48.05 26.95
CA ASN A 11 100.50 -48.86 27.96
C ASN A 11 101.21 -49.94 27.08
N PRO A 12 102.31 -50.68 27.43
CA PRO A 12 102.70 -51.19 28.76
C PRO A 12 104.23 -51.52 29.01
N GLY A 13 104.53 -52.13 30.18
CA GLY A 13 105.62 -53.13 30.40
C GLY A 13 107.02 -52.61 30.80
N LEU A 14 107.91 -53.28 31.56
CA LEU A 14 108.08 -54.69 31.96
C LEU A 14 109.26 -54.87 32.96
N SER A 15 109.17 -55.88 33.87
CA SER A 15 110.24 -56.76 34.45
C SER A 15 111.43 -56.17 35.27
N GLY A 16 112.05 -56.78 36.29
CA GLY A 16 111.96 -58.09 36.96
C GLY A 16 113.26 -58.39 37.78
N ARG A 17 113.19 -59.40 38.69
CA ARG A 17 114.29 -60.28 39.23
C ARG A 17 115.17 -59.77 40.41
N PHE A 18 115.11 -60.40 41.61
CA PHE A 18 115.92 -61.55 42.15
C PHE A 18 117.38 -61.13 42.52
N LEU A 19 118.11 -61.55 43.57
CA LEU A 19 118.10 -62.66 44.55
C LEU A 19 119.25 -62.41 45.58
N LEU A 20 119.15 -63.04 46.78
CA LEU A 20 120.25 -63.64 47.60
C LEU A 20 121.39 -62.70 48.12
N SER A 21 121.99 -62.83 49.31
CA SER A 21 122.45 -64.05 49.98
C SER A 21 122.98 -63.75 51.40
N ILE A 22 122.58 -64.56 52.39
CA ILE A 22 123.44 -65.38 53.29
C ILE A 22 124.57 -64.70 54.09
N ARG A 23 124.48 -64.68 55.44
CA ARG A 23 125.29 -65.55 56.37
C ARG A 23 124.94 -65.34 57.87
N HIS A 24 124.52 -66.45 58.51
CA HIS A 24 124.44 -66.91 59.92
C HIS A 24 125.32 -66.26 61.04
N PRO A 25 125.20 -66.61 62.36
CA PRO A 25 124.29 -67.56 63.04
C PRO A 25 123.75 -67.16 64.46
N LEU A 26 122.84 -68.00 65.01
CA LEU A 26 122.69 -68.44 66.42
C LEU A 26 122.94 -67.40 67.54
N TRP A 27 121.89 -66.96 68.28
CA TRP A 27 121.89 -66.70 69.75
C TRP A 27 120.61 -66.03 70.30
N ILE A 28 119.49 -65.94 69.56
CA ILE A 28 118.19 -65.53 70.16
C ILE A 28 117.12 -66.62 69.93
N MET A 29 117.45 -67.82 70.41
CA MET A 29 116.55 -68.99 70.51
C MET A 29 116.28 -69.32 71.98
N ILE A 30 115.95 -68.32 72.81
CA ILE A 30 115.36 -68.51 74.17
C ILE A 30 114.26 -67.45 74.45
N GLY A 31 113.59 -66.95 73.41
CA GLY A 31 112.49 -65.96 73.54
C GLY A 31 111.25 -66.30 72.71
N LEU A 32 111.10 -67.56 72.30
CA LEU A 32 110.22 -67.98 71.21
C LEU A 32 109.03 -68.86 71.65
N PHE A 33 108.61 -68.82 72.92
CA PHE A 33 107.50 -69.69 73.36
C PHE A 33 106.44 -69.07 74.30
N LEU A 34 106.50 -67.77 74.63
CA LEU A 34 105.49 -67.12 75.47
C LEU A 34 104.84 -65.85 74.87
N LEU A 35 105.25 -65.41 73.68
CA LEU A 35 104.69 -64.22 72.99
C LEU A 35 103.80 -64.55 71.77
N ALA A 36 103.70 -65.82 71.36
CA ALA A 36 102.90 -66.24 70.19
C ALA A 36 101.46 -66.66 70.54
N GLY A 37 101.11 -66.80 71.82
CA GLY A 37 99.76 -67.17 72.28
C GLY A 37 98.79 -65.98 72.44
N PHE A 38 99.30 -64.74 72.43
CA PHE A 38 98.50 -63.53 72.70
C PHE A 38 98.14 -62.73 71.43
N SER A 39 98.66 -63.10 70.25
CA SER A 39 98.41 -62.37 68.99
C SER A 39 97.33 -63.00 68.09
N VAL A 40 96.95 -64.26 68.30
CA VAL A 40 95.91 -64.93 67.51
C VAL A 40 94.50 -64.55 67.98
N GLN A 41 94.28 -64.42 69.29
CA GLN A 41 92.97 -64.01 69.82
C GLN A 41 92.62 -62.58 69.42
N ALA A 42 93.59 -61.66 69.44
CA ALA A 42 93.40 -60.28 68.95
C ALA A 42 93.13 -60.21 67.43
N GLN A 43 93.68 -61.13 66.63
CA GLN A 43 93.38 -61.24 65.20
C GLN A 43 92.00 -61.86 64.93
N VAL A 44 91.57 -62.83 65.73
CA VAL A 44 90.23 -63.43 65.61
C VAL A 44 89.15 -62.44 66.04
N ASP A 45 89.37 -61.72 67.14
CA ASP A 45 88.43 -60.71 67.65
C ASP A 45 88.32 -59.51 66.68
N SER A 46 89.44 -59.09 66.06
CA SER A 46 89.42 -58.04 65.02
C SER A 46 88.78 -58.49 63.70
N LEU A 47 88.92 -59.76 63.30
CA LEU A 47 88.20 -60.30 62.14
C LEU A 47 86.70 -60.46 62.40
N GLN A 48 86.30 -60.83 63.63
CA GLN A 48 84.90 -60.90 64.02
C GLN A 48 84.28 -59.50 64.11
N SER A 49 85.00 -58.51 64.64
CA SER A 49 84.54 -57.12 64.63
C SER A 49 84.42 -56.59 63.21
N LEU A 50 85.42 -56.80 62.34
CA LEU A 50 85.37 -56.39 60.93
C LEU A 50 84.20 -57.05 60.18
N LYS A 51 83.96 -58.34 60.41
CA LYS A 51 82.84 -59.07 59.79
C LYS A 51 81.49 -58.58 60.29
N SER A 52 81.39 -58.19 61.56
CA SER A 52 80.18 -57.57 62.12
C SER A 52 79.94 -56.17 61.58
N GLU A 53 81.01 -55.42 61.32
CA GLU A 53 81.00 -54.05 60.81
C GLU A 53 80.65 -54.01 59.32
N ILE A 54 81.22 -54.93 58.51
CA ILE A 54 80.82 -55.15 57.11
C ILE A 54 79.36 -55.62 57.03
N ARG A 55 78.92 -56.50 57.94
CA ARG A 55 77.51 -56.92 57.99
C ARG A 55 76.59 -55.75 58.33
N ARG A 56 76.98 -54.89 59.30
CA ARG A 56 76.24 -53.68 59.65
C ARG A 56 76.17 -52.70 58.47
N ASP A 57 77.29 -52.37 57.85
CA ASP A 57 77.35 -51.48 56.67
C ASP A 57 76.56 -52.06 55.48
N SER A 58 76.64 -53.38 55.24
CA SER A 58 75.83 -54.04 54.20
C SER A 58 74.32 -54.00 54.48
N ALA A 59 73.92 -54.16 55.75
CA ALA A 59 72.53 -54.08 56.17
C ALA A 59 72.00 -52.63 56.11
N GLU A 60 72.86 -51.65 56.45
CA GLU A 60 72.56 -50.23 56.36
C GLU A 60 72.38 -49.77 54.91
N ARG A 61 73.27 -50.20 54.00
CA ARG A 61 73.12 -49.96 52.56
C ARG A 61 71.88 -50.63 51.98
N ALA A 62 71.56 -51.85 52.40
CA ALA A 62 70.32 -52.53 51.99
C ALA A 62 69.07 -51.81 52.49
N ALA A 63 69.07 -51.32 53.74
CA ALA A 63 67.99 -50.51 54.30
C ALA A 63 67.81 -49.17 53.56
N LEU A 64 68.92 -48.48 53.26
CA LEU A 64 68.93 -47.25 52.46
C LEU A 64 68.40 -47.48 51.04
N GLN A 65 68.76 -48.61 50.42
CA GLN A 65 68.28 -48.98 49.10
C GLN A 65 66.76 -49.24 49.10
N VAL A 66 66.26 -50.00 50.07
CA VAL A 66 64.81 -50.24 50.26
C VAL A 66 64.06 -48.93 50.48
N GLU A 67 64.60 -48.01 51.28
CA GLU A 67 64.00 -46.69 51.49
C GLU A 67 63.98 -45.86 50.19
N SER A 68 65.06 -45.92 49.39
CA SER A 68 65.15 -45.22 48.11
C SER A 68 64.16 -45.78 47.07
N ASP A 69 64.02 -47.10 47.00
CA ASP A 69 63.08 -47.80 46.10
C ASP A 69 61.63 -47.53 46.53
N HIS A 70 61.35 -47.50 47.83
CA HIS A 70 60.05 -47.13 48.38
C HIS A 70 59.71 -45.68 48.04
N LYS A 71 60.64 -44.72 48.23
CA LYS A 71 60.45 -43.32 47.82
C LYS A 71 60.21 -43.19 46.31
N LEU A 72 60.93 -43.94 45.49
CA LEU A 72 60.75 -43.95 44.04
C LEU A 72 59.36 -44.50 43.65
N SER A 73 58.87 -45.54 44.33
CA SER A 73 57.55 -46.10 44.08
C SER A 73 56.41 -45.13 44.43
N ILE A 74 56.54 -44.39 45.54
CA ILE A 74 55.60 -43.34 45.93
C ILE A 74 55.59 -42.22 44.89
N LEU A 75 56.77 -41.75 44.46
CA LEU A 75 56.87 -40.68 43.48
C LEU A 75 56.28 -41.07 42.11
N LYS A 76 56.48 -42.33 41.69
CA LYS A 76 55.82 -42.87 40.48
C LYS A 76 54.30 -42.93 40.63
N LEU A 77 53.80 -43.31 41.81
CA LEU A 77 52.37 -43.40 42.10
C LEU A 77 51.72 -42.00 42.14
N GLU A 78 52.39 -41.01 42.72
CA GLU A 78 51.96 -39.61 42.69
C GLU A 78 51.94 -39.06 41.27
N GLN A 79 52.99 -39.34 40.48
CA GLN A 79 53.05 -38.94 39.07
C GLN A 79 51.92 -39.59 38.26
N GLN A 80 51.65 -40.88 38.47
CA GLN A 80 50.55 -41.58 37.83
C GLN A 80 49.19 -41.00 38.24
N ARG A 81 49.00 -40.66 39.52
CA ARG A 81 47.78 -40.00 40.01
C ARG A 81 47.60 -38.62 39.38
N GLN A 82 48.68 -37.83 39.26
CA GLN A 82 48.64 -36.52 38.62
C GLN A 82 48.25 -36.62 37.14
N LEU A 83 48.81 -37.59 36.41
CA LEU A 83 48.45 -37.84 35.01
C LEU A 83 46.97 -38.24 34.90
N GLN A 84 46.49 -39.13 35.77
CA GLN A 84 45.08 -39.53 35.81
C GLN A 84 44.13 -38.35 36.14
N GLU A 85 44.48 -37.49 37.09
CA GLU A 85 43.71 -36.29 37.42
C GLU A 85 43.66 -35.31 36.25
N GLN A 86 44.77 -35.16 35.51
CA GLN A 86 44.83 -34.33 34.30
C GLN A 86 43.91 -34.88 33.20
N ASP A 87 43.97 -36.18 32.91
CA ASP A 87 43.10 -36.84 31.92
C ASP A 87 41.61 -36.67 32.28
N LEU A 88 41.24 -36.85 33.56
CA LEU A 88 39.87 -36.65 34.03
C LEU A 88 39.39 -35.20 33.84
N VAL A 89 40.26 -34.22 34.10
CA VAL A 89 39.93 -32.81 33.89
C VAL A 89 39.78 -32.49 32.41
N GLU A 90 40.61 -33.06 31.54
CA GLU A 90 40.48 -32.89 30.08
C GLU A 90 39.20 -33.51 29.53
N LEU A 91 38.86 -34.73 29.98
CA LEU A 91 37.60 -35.40 29.64
C LEU A 91 36.39 -34.58 30.12
N ALA A 92 36.40 -34.08 31.36
CA ALA A 92 35.32 -33.26 31.89
C ALA A 92 35.14 -31.94 31.11
N LYS A 93 36.25 -31.31 30.69
CA LYS A 93 36.22 -30.13 29.80
C LYS A 93 35.65 -30.46 28.43
N ALA A 94 36.04 -31.60 27.85
CA ALA A 94 35.52 -32.07 26.56
C ALA A 94 34.02 -32.34 26.63
N GLU A 95 33.52 -33.01 27.68
CA GLU A 95 32.08 -33.24 27.90
C GLU A 95 31.31 -31.94 28.13
N ALA A 96 31.89 -30.99 28.87
CA ALA A 96 31.28 -29.67 29.05
C ALA A 96 31.20 -28.91 27.72
N ALA A 97 32.24 -28.98 26.87
CA ALA A 97 32.23 -28.40 25.54
C ALA A 97 31.19 -29.08 24.63
N GLN A 98 31.12 -30.42 24.63
CA GLN A 98 30.12 -31.18 23.88
C GLN A 98 28.69 -30.85 24.31
N ARG A 99 28.42 -30.75 25.62
CA ARG A 99 27.11 -30.32 26.13
C ARG A 99 26.75 -28.92 25.66
N LYS A 100 27.70 -27.97 25.72
CA LYS A 100 27.47 -26.61 25.20
C LYS A 100 27.15 -26.62 23.71
N LEU A 101 27.88 -27.42 22.91
CA LEU A 101 27.59 -27.58 21.49
C LEU A 101 26.21 -28.19 21.25
N ALA A 102 25.82 -29.22 22.00
CA ALA A 102 24.49 -29.83 21.91
C ALA A 102 23.37 -28.83 22.26
N TRP A 103 23.56 -28.01 23.30
CA TRP A 103 22.65 -26.92 23.64
C TRP A 103 22.54 -25.89 22.51
N TRP A 104 23.66 -25.46 21.92
CA TRP A 104 23.67 -24.53 20.79
C TRP A 104 22.98 -25.10 19.55
N ILE A 105 23.24 -26.37 19.20
CA ILE A 105 22.58 -27.05 18.07
C ILE A 105 21.07 -27.14 18.31
N SER A 106 20.66 -27.50 19.52
CA SER A 106 19.23 -27.59 19.88
C SER A 106 18.54 -26.23 19.81
N ALA A 107 19.20 -25.17 20.29
CA ALA A 107 18.70 -23.80 20.19
C ALA A 107 18.58 -23.34 18.73
N MET A 108 19.56 -23.67 17.88
CA MET A 108 19.54 -23.36 16.46
C MET A 108 18.39 -24.10 15.74
N ALA A 109 18.20 -25.38 16.05
CA ALA A 109 17.10 -26.17 15.49
C ALA A 109 15.72 -25.62 15.88
N LEU A 110 15.57 -25.19 17.14
CA LEU A 110 14.34 -24.54 17.62
C LEU A 110 14.10 -23.21 16.88
N LEU A 111 15.13 -22.39 16.69
CA LEU A 111 15.04 -21.14 15.93
C LEU A 111 14.59 -21.38 14.47
N ILE A 112 15.15 -22.40 13.82
CA ILE A 112 14.75 -22.77 12.46
C ILE A 112 13.28 -23.20 12.43
N LEU A 113 12.83 -24.03 13.38
CA LEU A 113 11.44 -24.46 13.49
C LEU A 113 10.48 -23.27 13.66
N VAL A 114 10.81 -22.34 14.56
CA VAL A 114 10.02 -21.12 14.79
C VAL A 114 9.99 -20.25 13.52
N SER A 115 11.12 -20.10 12.83
CA SER A 115 11.21 -19.35 11.58
C SER A 115 10.33 -19.98 10.49
N VAL A 116 10.43 -21.29 10.27
CA VAL A 116 9.60 -22.03 9.30
C VAL A 116 8.12 -21.90 9.64
N TYR A 117 7.73 -22.07 10.90
CA TYR A 117 6.35 -21.91 11.34
C TYR A 117 5.84 -20.47 11.13
N SER A 118 6.67 -19.47 11.43
CA SER A 118 6.35 -18.06 11.22
C SER A 118 6.13 -17.76 9.73
N ILE A 119 7.01 -18.27 8.86
CA ILE A 119 6.87 -18.14 7.39
C ILE A 119 5.61 -18.86 6.91
N TYR A 120 5.34 -20.09 7.37
CA TYR A 120 4.12 -20.81 6.99
C TYR A 120 2.85 -20.05 7.39
N ARG A 121 2.80 -19.54 8.63
CA ARG A 121 1.69 -18.74 9.14
C ARG A 121 1.54 -17.42 8.39
N SER A 122 2.64 -16.75 8.07
CA SER A 122 2.61 -15.48 7.33
C SER A 122 2.10 -15.69 5.89
N ARG A 123 2.56 -16.73 5.20
CA ARG A 123 2.11 -17.07 3.84
C ARG A 123 0.63 -17.43 3.81
N LYS A 124 0.14 -18.21 4.78
CA LYS A 124 -1.29 -18.56 4.88
C LYS A 124 -2.16 -17.32 5.11
N SER A 125 -1.75 -16.43 6.01
CA SER A 125 -2.50 -15.20 6.27
C SER A 125 -2.46 -14.22 5.09
N ALA A 126 -1.33 -14.12 4.38
CA ALA A 126 -1.21 -13.33 3.16
C ALA A 126 -2.14 -13.85 2.05
N ALA A 127 -2.22 -15.17 1.85
CA ALA A 127 -3.12 -15.77 0.85
C ALA A 127 -4.59 -15.51 1.17
N LEU A 128 -5.00 -15.59 2.43
CA LEU A 128 -6.36 -15.26 2.86
C LEU A 128 -6.68 -13.77 2.64
N ARG A 129 -5.75 -12.88 2.98
CA ARG A 129 -5.89 -11.43 2.72
C ARG A 129 -6.02 -11.12 1.24
N GLN A 130 -5.23 -11.78 0.39
CA GLN A 130 -5.34 -11.62 -1.06
C GLN A 130 -6.70 -12.06 -1.57
N LYS A 131 -7.23 -13.20 -1.11
CA LYS A 131 -8.59 -13.64 -1.48
C LYS A 131 -9.66 -12.65 -1.05
N ALA A 132 -9.64 -12.20 0.21
CA ALA A 132 -10.58 -11.20 0.70
C ALA A 132 -10.48 -9.87 -0.07
N LEU A 133 -9.28 -9.43 -0.44
CA LEU A 133 -9.07 -8.25 -1.27
C LEU A 133 -9.62 -8.43 -2.70
N LEU A 134 -9.50 -9.63 -3.27
CA LEU A 134 -10.07 -9.92 -4.58
C LEU A 134 -11.59 -9.98 -4.54
N GLU A 135 -12.17 -10.58 -3.49
CA GLU A 135 -13.62 -10.65 -3.29
C GLU A 135 -14.22 -9.25 -3.10
N THR A 136 -13.62 -8.42 -2.23
CA THR A 136 -14.05 -7.02 -2.05
C THR A 136 -13.90 -6.18 -3.31
N LYS A 137 -12.85 -6.40 -4.10
CA LYS A 137 -12.70 -5.74 -5.41
C LYS A 137 -13.78 -6.19 -6.40
N ALA A 138 -14.08 -7.49 -6.45
CA ALA A 138 -15.11 -8.02 -7.32
C ALA A 138 -16.51 -7.52 -6.92
N GLU A 139 -16.80 -7.42 -5.63
CA GLU A 139 -18.04 -6.84 -5.12
C GLU A 139 -18.17 -5.35 -5.47
N LYS A 140 -17.09 -4.58 -5.31
CA LYS A 140 -17.06 -3.16 -5.72
C LYS A 140 -17.29 -2.98 -7.21
N LEU A 141 -16.64 -3.80 -8.05
CA LEU A 141 -16.85 -3.76 -9.50
C LEU A 141 -18.30 -4.05 -9.88
N LYS A 142 -18.92 -5.06 -9.26
CA LYS A 142 -20.35 -5.36 -9.49
C LYS A 142 -21.26 -4.21 -9.07
N LEU A 143 -20.96 -3.56 -7.95
CA LEU A 143 -21.73 -2.40 -7.49
C LEU A 143 -21.56 -1.21 -8.44
N GLU A 144 -20.34 -0.97 -8.91
CA GLU A 144 -20.02 0.08 -9.88
C GLU A 144 -20.71 -0.17 -11.23
N GLU A 145 -20.69 -1.40 -11.72
CA GLU A 145 -21.44 -1.82 -12.93
C GLU A 145 -22.95 -1.59 -12.76
N ALA A 146 -23.52 -1.96 -11.61
CA ALA A 146 -24.95 -1.74 -11.34
C ALA A 146 -25.31 -0.25 -11.24
N LEU A 147 -24.43 0.57 -10.64
CA LEU A 147 -24.61 2.03 -10.58
C LEU A 147 -24.53 2.66 -11.97
N LEU A 148 -23.55 2.26 -12.79
CA LEU A 148 -23.43 2.71 -14.17
C LEU A 148 -24.64 2.32 -15.01
N ALA A 149 -25.14 1.09 -14.87
CA ALA A 149 -26.34 0.64 -15.56
C ALA A 149 -27.57 1.48 -15.17
N ASN A 150 -27.77 1.73 -13.87
CA ASN A 150 -28.85 2.59 -13.39
C ASN A 150 -28.71 4.03 -13.89
N GLN A 151 -27.49 4.58 -13.94
CA GLN A 151 -27.25 5.93 -14.47
C GLN A 151 -27.56 6.04 -15.95
N VAL A 152 -27.20 5.02 -16.75
CA VAL A 152 -27.53 4.97 -18.18
C VAL A 152 -29.04 4.87 -18.36
N GLU A 153 -29.72 4.03 -17.59
CA GLU A 153 -31.19 3.91 -17.63
C GLU A 153 -31.89 5.22 -17.25
N GLN A 154 -31.45 5.89 -16.18
CA GLN A 154 -31.98 7.20 -15.80
C GLN A 154 -31.77 8.24 -16.90
N SER A 155 -30.57 8.31 -17.48
CA SER A 155 -30.28 9.24 -18.57
C SER A 155 -31.11 8.94 -19.82
N GLN A 156 -31.41 7.66 -20.11
CA GLN A 156 -32.27 7.28 -21.23
C GLN A 156 -33.73 7.69 -20.96
N LEU A 157 -34.24 7.42 -19.76
CA LEU A 157 -35.60 7.83 -19.38
C LEU A 157 -35.78 9.36 -19.42
N GLU A 158 -34.78 10.13 -19.00
CA GLU A 158 -34.79 11.59 -19.11
C GLU A 158 -34.81 12.06 -20.57
N GLN A 159 -34.03 11.41 -21.44
CA GLN A 159 -34.04 11.70 -22.88
C GLN A 159 -35.38 11.37 -23.52
N ASP A 160 -35.93 10.18 -23.24
CA ASP A 160 -37.23 9.75 -23.76
C ASP A 160 -38.36 10.68 -23.30
N LEU A 161 -38.32 11.15 -22.05
CA LEU A 161 -39.30 12.10 -21.51
C LEU A 161 -39.18 13.47 -22.20
N LEU A 162 -37.96 13.96 -22.40
CA LEU A 162 -37.71 15.22 -23.10
C LEU A 162 -38.14 15.14 -24.56
N GLU A 163 -37.85 14.04 -25.25
CA GLU A 163 -38.27 13.82 -26.63
C GLU A 163 -39.80 13.74 -26.75
N ALA A 164 -40.46 13.05 -25.82
CA ALA A 164 -41.93 12.98 -25.78
C ALA A 164 -42.55 14.37 -25.54
N GLU A 165 -41.98 15.16 -24.62
CA GLU A 165 -42.43 16.53 -24.35
C GLU A 165 -42.22 17.43 -25.57
N GLN A 166 -41.07 17.35 -26.23
CA GLN A 166 -40.79 18.10 -27.46
C GLN A 166 -41.73 17.72 -28.60
N ALA A 167 -42.01 16.42 -28.78
CA ALA A 167 -42.95 15.94 -29.78
C ALA A 167 -44.37 16.45 -29.51
N GLN A 168 -44.82 16.40 -28.26
CA GLN A 168 -46.13 16.93 -27.85
C GLN A 168 -46.22 18.45 -28.05
N ASN A 169 -45.15 19.19 -27.71
CA ASN A 169 -45.07 20.63 -27.94
C ASN A 169 -45.10 20.95 -29.44
N HIS A 170 -44.40 20.16 -30.26
CA HIS A 170 -44.40 20.33 -31.71
C HIS A 170 -45.77 20.07 -32.32
N GLU A 171 -46.45 18.98 -31.93
CA GLU A 171 -47.80 18.66 -32.40
C GLU A 171 -48.79 19.78 -32.04
N ARG A 172 -48.78 20.26 -30.80
CA ARG A 172 -49.59 21.41 -30.36
C ARG A 172 -49.33 22.67 -31.18
N ARG A 173 -48.06 22.96 -31.52
CA ARG A 173 -47.71 24.09 -32.40
C ARG A 173 -48.31 23.95 -33.79
N LEU A 174 -48.25 22.75 -34.37
CA LEU A 174 -48.81 22.49 -35.71
C LEU A 174 -50.33 22.63 -35.75
N GLU A 175 -51.03 22.10 -34.73
CA GLU A 175 -52.47 22.27 -34.59
C GLU A 175 -52.85 23.75 -34.52
N PHE A 176 -52.12 24.50 -33.71
CA PHE A 176 -52.32 25.94 -33.57
C PHE A 176 -52.08 26.72 -34.88
N GLU A 177 -50.96 26.44 -35.57
CA GLU A 177 -50.69 27.07 -36.87
C GLU A 177 -51.78 26.80 -37.90
N ALA A 178 -52.36 25.59 -37.90
CA ALA A 178 -53.46 25.24 -38.79
C ALA A 178 -54.72 26.06 -38.49
N VAL A 179 -55.07 26.22 -37.22
CA VAL A 179 -56.20 27.06 -36.78
C VAL A 179 -56.00 28.53 -37.19
N LEU A 180 -54.79 29.08 -36.98
CA LEU A 180 -54.47 30.45 -37.39
C LEU A 180 -54.62 30.66 -38.91
N LYS A 181 -54.08 29.74 -39.72
CA LYS A 181 -54.16 29.82 -41.19
C LYS A 181 -55.60 29.76 -41.67
N GLN A 182 -56.40 28.83 -41.15
CA GLN A 182 -57.82 28.70 -41.51
C GLN A 182 -58.59 30.00 -41.19
N GLN A 183 -58.30 30.59 -40.04
CA GLN A 183 -58.97 31.82 -39.63
C GLN A 183 -58.49 33.05 -40.44
N GLN A 184 -57.20 33.15 -40.73
CA GLN A 184 -56.66 34.17 -41.63
C GLN A 184 -57.33 34.12 -43.00
N GLN A 185 -57.50 32.93 -43.55
CA GLN A 185 -58.22 32.73 -44.82
C GLN A 185 -59.67 33.19 -44.71
N ALA A 186 -60.39 32.80 -43.66
CA ALA A 186 -61.77 33.24 -43.45
C ALA A 186 -61.90 34.76 -43.31
N SER A 187 -61.01 35.40 -42.54
CA SER A 187 -60.98 36.86 -42.37
C SER A 187 -60.61 37.58 -43.67
N GLY A 188 -59.66 37.04 -44.44
CA GLY A 188 -59.28 37.55 -45.76
C GLY A 188 -60.46 37.52 -46.74
N ILE A 189 -61.15 36.38 -46.85
CA ILE A 189 -62.34 36.24 -47.70
C ILE A 189 -63.42 37.25 -47.30
N LEU A 190 -63.67 37.43 -46.00
CA LEU A 190 -64.67 38.39 -45.52
C LEU A 190 -64.28 39.85 -45.85
N LYS A 191 -63.00 40.18 -45.68
CA LYS A 191 -62.47 41.53 -46.00
C LYS A 191 -62.55 41.81 -47.49
N ASP A 192 -62.17 40.85 -48.33
CA ASP A 192 -62.23 40.98 -49.78
C ASP A 192 -63.69 41.13 -50.24
N PHE A 193 -64.62 40.33 -49.70
CA PHE A 193 -66.04 40.45 -49.98
C PHE A 193 -66.59 41.84 -49.63
N VAL A 194 -66.32 42.35 -48.43
CA VAL A 194 -66.77 43.69 -48.00
C VAL A 194 -66.14 44.78 -48.87
N LYS A 195 -64.85 44.63 -49.22
CA LYS A 195 -64.12 45.58 -50.08
C LYS A 195 -64.68 45.62 -51.50
N ASP A 196 -65.11 44.49 -52.04
CA ASP A 196 -65.71 44.41 -53.36
C ASP A 196 -67.11 45.05 -53.35
N GLN A 197 -67.91 44.81 -52.30
CA GLN A 197 -69.20 45.48 -52.12
C GLN A 197 -69.08 47.02 -52.00
N ILE A 198 -68.04 47.52 -51.32
CA ILE A 198 -67.76 48.97 -51.24
C ILE A 198 -67.46 49.58 -52.62
N GLN A 199 -66.86 48.83 -53.54
CA GLN A 199 -66.51 49.30 -54.88
C GLN A 199 -67.71 49.33 -55.83
N GLU A 200 -68.74 48.52 -55.57
CA GLU A 200 -69.96 48.41 -56.39
C GLU A 200 -71.04 49.43 -56.00
N LEU A 201 -70.99 49.99 -54.79
CA LEU A 201 -71.97 50.92 -54.25
C LEU A 201 -71.64 52.40 -54.55
N GLU A 202 -72.68 53.23 -54.64
CA GLU A 202 -72.55 54.69 -54.68
C GLU A 202 -71.90 55.21 -53.38
N PRO A 203 -71.14 56.33 -53.41
CA PRO A 203 -70.33 56.78 -52.27
C PRO A 203 -71.10 56.99 -50.96
N GLU A 204 -72.37 57.40 -51.05
CA GLU A 204 -73.23 57.68 -49.90
C GLU A 204 -73.79 56.40 -49.25
N GLU A 205 -73.99 55.34 -50.05
CA GLU A 205 -74.46 54.02 -49.59
C GLU A 205 -73.30 53.13 -49.09
N ALA A 206 -72.08 53.41 -49.54
CA ALA A 206 -70.87 52.69 -49.15
C ALA A 206 -70.28 53.14 -47.79
N GLU A 207 -70.67 54.30 -47.24
CA GLU A 207 -70.15 54.85 -45.97
C GLU A 207 -70.30 53.88 -44.77
N PRO A 208 -71.47 53.27 -44.51
CA PRO A 208 -71.62 52.30 -43.42
C PRO A 208 -70.73 51.07 -43.58
N LEU A 209 -70.57 50.59 -44.83
CA LEU A 209 -69.69 49.48 -45.15
C LEU A 209 -68.21 49.86 -45.03
N ARG A 210 -67.84 51.10 -45.36
CA ARG A 210 -66.49 51.64 -45.12
C ARG A 210 -66.19 51.74 -43.63
N GLU A 211 -67.15 52.15 -42.81
CA GLU A 211 -67.01 52.17 -41.36
C GLU A 211 -66.84 50.74 -40.81
N ILE A 212 -67.63 49.78 -41.28
CA ILE A 212 -67.48 48.36 -40.92
C ILE A 212 -66.13 47.80 -41.40
N PHE A 213 -65.70 48.10 -42.63
CA PHE A 213 -64.40 47.66 -43.15
C PHE A 213 -63.24 48.27 -42.37
N LEU A 214 -63.36 49.54 -41.99
CA LEU A 214 -62.41 50.24 -41.13
C LEU A 214 -62.41 49.60 -39.73
N GLN A 215 -63.56 49.26 -39.16
CA GLN A 215 -63.66 48.51 -37.92
C GLN A 215 -63.06 47.10 -38.05
N MET A 216 -63.26 46.38 -39.15
CA MET A 216 -62.63 45.07 -39.40
C MET A 216 -61.11 45.16 -39.59
N THR A 217 -60.58 46.34 -39.92
CA THR A 217 -59.13 46.60 -40.01
C THR A 217 -58.55 47.27 -38.76
N GLN A 218 -59.36 47.96 -37.95
CA GLN A 218 -58.97 48.67 -36.73
C GLN A 218 -59.25 47.90 -35.43
N GLU A 219 -60.29 47.05 -35.39
CA GLU A 219 -60.47 45.97 -34.40
C GLU A 219 -59.36 44.95 -34.65
N ARG A 220 -58.16 45.35 -34.25
CA ARG A 220 -57.08 44.46 -33.89
C ARG A 220 -57.64 43.49 -32.86
N PHE A 221 -58.04 42.31 -33.33
CA PHE A 221 -58.00 41.07 -32.57
C PHE A 221 -58.54 41.18 -31.14
N ARG A 222 -59.78 41.67 -30.98
CA ARG A 222 -60.36 41.76 -29.64
C ARG A 222 -60.86 40.39 -29.18
N ASN A 223 -60.04 39.81 -28.29
CA ASN A 223 -60.35 38.96 -27.14
C ASN A 223 -60.47 37.44 -27.34
N GLU A 224 -61.34 36.88 -28.18
CA GLU A 224 -61.60 35.43 -28.07
C GLU A 224 -60.44 34.50 -28.52
N HIS A 225 -59.67 34.94 -29.51
CA HIS A 225 -58.56 34.15 -30.08
C HIS A 225 -57.26 34.33 -29.32
N LEU A 226 -57.04 35.55 -28.81
CA LEU A 226 -55.92 35.87 -27.94
C LEU A 226 -56.08 35.16 -26.59
N GLU A 227 -57.31 35.06 -26.06
CA GLU A 227 -57.62 34.33 -24.82
C GLU A 227 -57.43 32.81 -24.98
N ARG A 228 -57.93 32.18 -26.06
CA ARG A 228 -57.67 30.74 -26.29
C ARG A 228 -56.18 30.44 -26.51
N TYR A 229 -55.49 31.31 -27.24
CA TYR A 229 -54.05 31.21 -27.42
C TYR A 229 -53.29 31.42 -26.10
N GLN A 230 -53.71 32.38 -25.28
CA GLN A 230 -53.18 32.56 -23.93
C GLN A 230 -53.48 31.37 -23.03
N GLU A 231 -54.63 30.71 -23.15
CA GLU A 231 -54.97 29.51 -22.37
C GLU A 231 -54.14 28.28 -22.78
N GLU A 232 -53.87 28.09 -24.09
CA GLU A 232 -53.05 26.97 -24.56
C GLU A 232 -51.55 27.21 -24.32
N LEU A 233 -51.06 28.44 -24.51
CA LEU A 233 -49.69 28.82 -24.17
C LEU A 233 -49.46 28.91 -22.66
N SER A 234 -50.43 29.42 -21.89
CA SER A 234 -50.31 29.41 -20.43
C SER A 234 -50.30 28.00 -19.89
N LYS A 235 -50.93 27.00 -20.51
CA LYS A 235 -50.76 25.60 -20.08
C LYS A 235 -49.37 25.04 -20.40
N LEU A 236 -48.71 25.53 -21.46
CA LEU A 236 -47.35 25.13 -21.83
C LEU A 236 -46.31 25.66 -20.84
N ASP A 237 -46.61 26.77 -20.14
CA ASP A 237 -45.60 27.56 -19.44
C ASP A 237 -46.15 28.31 -18.20
N SER A 238 -47.26 27.83 -17.59
CA SER A 238 -48.05 28.59 -16.60
C SER A 238 -47.20 29.03 -15.43
N GLU A 239 -46.24 28.18 -15.08
CA GLU A 239 -45.35 28.40 -13.97
C GLU A 239 -44.33 29.51 -14.28
N MET A 240 -43.75 29.53 -15.49
CA MET A 240 -42.86 30.63 -15.91
C MET A 240 -43.65 31.93 -16.08
N ALA A 241 -44.83 31.90 -16.70
CA ALA A 241 -45.68 33.08 -16.85
C ALA A 241 -46.07 33.68 -15.49
N HIS A 242 -46.39 32.84 -14.50
CA HIS A 242 -46.70 33.29 -13.16
C HIS A 242 -45.48 33.90 -12.45
N ARG A 243 -44.30 33.27 -12.55
CA ARG A 243 -43.05 33.80 -11.98
C ARG A 243 -42.62 35.11 -12.68
N LEU A 244 -42.81 35.20 -13.99
CA LEU A 244 -42.56 36.42 -14.77
C LEU A 244 -43.48 37.56 -14.34
N GLN A 245 -44.77 37.31 -14.14
CA GLN A 245 -45.72 38.32 -13.64
C GLN A 245 -45.34 38.81 -12.23
N GLN A 246 -44.84 37.92 -11.37
CA GLN A 246 -44.38 38.30 -10.03
C GLN A 246 -43.09 39.12 -10.06
N ARG A 247 -42.15 38.80 -10.96
CA ARG A 247 -40.84 39.47 -11.06
C ARG A 247 -40.87 40.78 -11.86
N PHE A 248 -41.70 40.85 -12.90
CA PHE A 248 -41.77 41.96 -13.85
C PHE A 248 -43.15 42.63 -13.86
N ILE A 249 -43.58 43.13 -12.70
CA ILE A 249 -44.89 43.77 -12.47
C ILE A 249 -45.11 45.01 -13.37
N ASP A 250 -44.03 45.63 -13.87
CA ASP A 250 -44.06 46.85 -14.70
C ASP A 250 -44.30 46.60 -16.21
N LEU A 251 -44.41 45.34 -16.64
CA LEU A 251 -44.75 45.00 -18.02
C LEU A 251 -46.26 45.05 -18.24
N LYS A 252 -46.68 45.67 -19.34
CA LYS A 252 -48.08 45.64 -19.76
C LYS A 252 -48.46 44.24 -20.26
N GLN A 253 -49.74 43.91 -20.23
CA GLN A 253 -50.24 42.60 -20.71
C GLN A 253 -49.77 42.27 -22.13
N GLU A 254 -49.88 43.21 -23.08
CA GLU A 254 -49.38 43.04 -24.47
C GLU A 254 -47.86 42.80 -24.56
N GLU A 255 -47.08 43.32 -23.60
CA GLU A 255 -45.62 43.14 -23.55
C GLU A 255 -45.25 41.80 -22.93
N MET A 256 -46.02 41.36 -21.93
CA MET A 256 -45.92 40.02 -21.34
C MET A 256 -46.27 38.94 -22.36
N GLU A 257 -47.34 39.11 -23.14
CA GLU A 257 -47.70 38.20 -24.23
C GLU A 257 -46.57 38.07 -25.25
N LEU A 258 -46.00 39.22 -25.68
CA LEU A 258 -44.87 39.22 -26.60
C LEU A 258 -43.65 38.49 -26.02
N LEU A 259 -43.38 38.66 -24.72
CA LEU A 259 -42.29 37.96 -24.04
C LEU A 259 -42.51 36.45 -24.05
N VAL A 260 -43.72 35.99 -23.72
CA VAL A 260 -44.09 34.56 -23.77
C VAL A 260 -43.90 33.99 -25.18
N PHE A 261 -44.31 34.70 -26.23
CA PHE A 261 -44.11 34.22 -27.60
C PHE A 261 -42.63 34.10 -27.97
N ILE A 262 -41.80 35.05 -27.51
CA ILE A 262 -40.35 35.00 -27.74
C ILE A 262 -39.70 33.84 -26.98
N LEU A 263 -40.13 33.57 -25.74
CA LEU A 263 -39.59 32.48 -24.91
C LEU A 263 -39.98 31.09 -25.45
N ASN A 264 -41.11 31.00 -26.16
CA ASN A 264 -41.57 29.80 -26.86
C ASN A 264 -40.98 29.65 -28.27
N ASP A 265 -39.92 30.39 -28.59
CA ASP A 265 -39.17 30.30 -29.86
C ASP A 265 -40.03 30.57 -31.11
N LEU A 266 -41.07 31.40 -31.01
CA LEU A 266 -41.82 31.86 -32.19
C LEU A 266 -41.00 32.84 -33.03
N SER A 267 -41.08 32.67 -34.34
CA SER A 267 -40.41 33.56 -35.29
C SER A 267 -41.09 34.93 -35.36
N LEU A 268 -40.35 35.98 -35.76
CA LEU A 268 -40.92 37.31 -35.96
C LEU A 268 -42.01 37.33 -37.05
N SER A 269 -42.00 36.37 -37.98
CA SER A 269 -43.06 36.13 -38.96
C SER A 269 -44.30 35.51 -38.33
N GLU A 270 -44.15 34.48 -37.49
CA GLU A 270 -45.28 33.84 -36.78
C GLU A 270 -45.97 34.84 -35.83
N ILE A 271 -45.19 35.61 -35.07
CA ILE A 271 -45.75 36.64 -34.17
C ILE A 271 -46.45 37.75 -34.98
N ALA A 272 -45.90 38.11 -36.14
CA ALA A 272 -46.51 39.07 -37.05
C ALA A 272 -47.84 38.58 -37.60
N GLU A 273 -47.92 37.29 -37.95
CA GLU A 273 -49.14 36.62 -38.37
C GLU A 273 -50.20 36.59 -37.27
N ILE A 274 -49.81 36.32 -36.01
CA ILE A 274 -50.70 36.36 -34.83
C ILE A 274 -51.27 37.76 -34.61
N TYR A 275 -50.43 38.79 -34.66
CA TYR A 275 -50.87 40.17 -34.42
C TYR A 275 -51.46 40.85 -35.67
N HIS A 276 -51.43 40.20 -36.84
CA HIS A 276 -51.71 40.79 -38.15
C HIS A 276 -50.99 42.12 -38.39
N LEU A 277 -49.71 42.16 -38.03
CA LEU A 277 -48.84 43.31 -38.23
C LEU A 277 -47.66 42.91 -39.11
N GLU A 278 -47.00 43.86 -39.74
CA GLU A 278 -45.72 43.57 -40.38
C GLU A 278 -44.68 43.14 -39.35
N SER A 279 -43.79 42.21 -39.71
CA SER A 279 -42.67 41.78 -38.86
C SER A 279 -41.79 42.94 -38.40
N ALA A 280 -41.69 44.01 -39.19
CA ALA A 280 -41.01 45.25 -38.80
C ALA A 280 -41.67 45.93 -37.58
N SER A 281 -43.00 45.89 -37.47
CA SER A 281 -43.75 46.40 -36.33
C SER A 281 -43.55 45.55 -35.08
N ILE A 282 -43.51 44.22 -35.24
CA ILE A 282 -43.19 43.31 -34.13
C ILE A 282 -41.74 43.49 -33.65
N ASN A 283 -40.79 43.66 -34.57
CA ASN A 283 -39.40 43.92 -34.21
C ASN A 283 -39.23 45.21 -33.38
N LYS A 284 -40.01 46.26 -33.69
CA LYS A 284 -40.06 47.48 -32.86
C LYS A 284 -40.62 47.21 -31.46
N ARG A 285 -41.67 46.38 -31.33
CA ARG A 285 -42.22 45.97 -30.02
C ARG A 285 -41.17 45.17 -29.23
N ARG A 286 -40.48 44.21 -29.87
CA ARG A 286 -39.38 43.42 -29.27
C ARG A 286 -38.23 44.30 -28.77
N TYR A 287 -37.84 45.32 -29.53
CA TYR A 287 -36.81 46.26 -29.09
C TYR A 287 -37.23 47.08 -27.86
N ARG A 288 -38.50 47.51 -27.78
CA ARG A 288 -39.05 48.21 -26.62
C ARG A 288 -39.07 47.32 -25.39
N LEU A 289 -39.52 46.08 -25.54
CA LEU A 289 -39.50 45.06 -24.51
C LEU A 289 -38.09 44.83 -23.99
N ARG A 290 -37.10 44.71 -24.89
CA ARG A 290 -35.68 44.58 -24.54
C ARG A 290 -35.18 45.73 -23.67
N LYS A 291 -35.52 46.97 -24.03
CA LYS A 291 -35.16 48.15 -23.24
C LYS A 291 -35.80 48.15 -21.85
N LYS A 292 -37.07 47.75 -21.75
CA LYS A 292 -37.78 47.67 -20.47
C LYS A 292 -37.18 46.63 -19.53
N LEU A 293 -36.76 45.50 -20.09
CA LEU A 293 -36.07 44.43 -19.37
C LEU A 293 -34.58 44.72 -19.11
N ALA A 294 -34.07 45.88 -19.53
CA ALA A 294 -32.66 46.26 -19.42
C ALA A 294 -31.67 45.23 -20.01
N LEU A 295 -32.10 44.49 -21.03
CA LEU A 295 -31.30 43.49 -21.72
C LEU A 295 -30.19 44.15 -22.56
N GLU A 296 -28.94 43.74 -22.34
CA GLU A 296 -27.77 44.18 -23.13
C GLU A 296 -27.95 43.87 -24.62
N LYS A 297 -27.22 44.54 -25.52
CA LYS A 297 -27.36 44.33 -26.97
C LYS A 297 -26.72 42.99 -27.37
N GLY A 298 -27.50 42.08 -27.96
CA GLY A 298 -27.04 40.73 -28.35
C GLY A 298 -27.43 39.59 -27.40
N ALA A 299 -27.65 39.86 -26.10
CA ALA A 299 -28.17 38.89 -25.12
C ALA A 299 -29.49 38.20 -25.55
N ASP A 300 -29.61 36.92 -25.25
CA ASP A 300 -30.82 36.15 -25.52
C ASP A 300 -31.92 36.41 -24.48
N PHE A 301 -33.19 36.41 -24.91
CA PHE A 301 -34.32 36.64 -23.99
C PHE A 301 -34.51 35.45 -23.04
N LYS A 302 -34.34 34.22 -23.54
CA LYS A 302 -34.55 32.99 -22.77
C LYS A 302 -33.49 32.84 -21.69
N GLU A 303 -32.21 32.99 -22.08
CA GLU A 303 -31.08 32.94 -21.14
C GLU A 303 -31.21 33.99 -20.02
N PHE A 304 -31.60 35.22 -20.36
CA PHE A 304 -31.81 36.28 -19.37
C PHE A 304 -32.94 35.96 -18.40
N ILE A 305 -34.07 35.47 -18.91
CA ILE A 305 -35.23 35.13 -18.09
C ILE A 305 -34.90 33.94 -17.18
N GLU A 306 -34.35 32.85 -17.70
CA GLU A 306 -33.94 31.69 -16.92
C GLU A 306 -32.98 32.07 -15.79
N LYS A 307 -31.98 32.91 -16.07
CA LYS A 307 -31.08 33.43 -15.04
C LYS A 307 -31.81 34.27 -14.00
N SER A 308 -32.69 35.18 -14.44
CA SER A 308 -33.43 36.06 -13.54
C SER A 308 -34.46 35.35 -12.65
N LEU A 309 -34.90 34.15 -13.05
CA LEU A 309 -35.86 33.31 -12.33
C LEU A 309 -35.21 32.27 -11.42
N ASN A 310 -33.96 31.87 -11.70
CA ASN A 310 -33.20 30.89 -10.92
C ASN A 310 -32.29 31.50 -9.84
N GLU A 311 -32.09 32.83 -9.85
CA GLU A 311 -31.41 33.56 -8.79
C GLU A 311 -32.38 33.79 -7.60
N GLU A 312 -32.52 32.78 -6.74
CA GLU A 312 -32.95 32.90 -5.32
C GLU A 312 -31.74 32.91 -4.38
#